data_AF-A0A1X7TYE0-F1
#
_entry.id   AF-A0A1X7TYE0-F1
#
_cell.length_a   1.000
_cell.length_b   1.000
_cell.length_c   1.000
_cell.angle_alpha   90.00
_cell.angle_beta   90.00
_cell.angle_gamma   90.00
#
_symmetry.space_group_name_H-M   'P 1'
#
loop_
_entity.id
_entity.type
_entity.pdbx_description
1 polymer ?
#
loop_
_entity_poly.entity_id
_entity_poly.type
_entity_poly.pdbx_seq_one_letter_code
_entity_poly.pdbx_strand_id
1 'polypeptide(L)'
;PDWSTHQDIDVTFSQRSLSAAIDKASFSTLLSQAADVCSRALVLSFSIPHSGNWLSVVPSRQLGLHFLDQEFRSCVQYWLGFSSGNSPPCAVCSSPLDPLCDHQVGCRGNRDLIRHHDSLCDVLFSAAQSAALAPQREMPSLIPGSCAWPANVFLSHRDGGRPAALDVTVISSLQAATVADSAVI
;
A
#
# COMPACT_ATOMS: atom_id res chain seq x y z
N PRO A 1 -32.61 5.33 35.99
CA PRO A 1 -31.88 6.58 35.64
C PRO A 1 -32.67 7.34 34.60
N ASP A 2 -33.19 8.49 35.01
CA ASP A 2 -33.89 9.42 34.13
C ASP A 2 -32.87 10.03 33.15
N TRP A 3 -33.03 9.73 31.86
CA TRP A 3 -32.17 10.24 30.79
C TRP A 3 -32.71 11.55 30.20
N SER A 4 -33.80 12.09 30.73
CA SER A 4 -34.49 13.29 30.19
C SER A 4 -33.79 14.61 30.53
N THR A 5 -32.86 14.62 31.48
CA THR A 5 -32.00 15.78 31.74
C THR A 5 -30.70 15.65 30.95
N HIS A 6 -30.73 16.03 29.67
CA HIS A 6 -29.51 16.39 28.96
C HIS A 6 -29.01 17.70 29.57
N GLN A 7 -28.11 17.62 30.56
CA GLN A 7 -27.24 18.76 30.83
C GLN A 7 -26.43 18.97 29.56
N ASP A 8 -26.55 20.16 28.96
CA ASP A 8 -25.71 20.56 27.83
C ASP A 8 -24.26 20.51 28.30
N ILE A 9 -23.58 19.41 27.96
CA ILE A 9 -22.14 19.30 28.12
C ILE A 9 -21.59 20.26 27.06
N ASP A 10 -21.12 21.42 27.50
CA ASP A 10 -20.41 22.38 26.65
C ASP A 10 -19.06 21.77 26.26
N VAL A 11 -19.07 20.92 25.23
CA VAL A 11 -17.87 20.33 24.68
C VAL A 11 -17.24 21.39 23.78
N THR A 12 -16.21 22.05 24.30
CA THR A 12 -15.42 23.08 23.59
C THR A 12 -14.72 22.56 22.32
N PHE A 13 -14.77 21.25 22.06
CA PHE A 13 -14.16 20.59 20.92
C PHE A 13 -15.19 19.80 20.11
N SER A 14 -15.09 19.88 18.78
CA SER A 14 -15.89 19.02 17.91
C SER A 14 -15.53 17.55 18.12
N GLN A 15 -16.48 16.64 17.90
CA GLN A 15 -16.22 15.18 17.93
C GLN A 15 -15.06 14.80 17.01
N ARG A 16 -14.95 15.42 15.83
CA ARG A 16 -13.81 15.24 14.91
C ARG A 16 -12.47 15.60 15.55
N SER A 17 -12.42 16.73 16.26
CA SER A 17 -11.20 17.21 16.92
C SER A 17 -10.77 16.25 18.04
N LEU A 18 -11.72 15.74 18.83
CA LEU A 18 -11.44 14.76 19.88
C LEU A 18 -10.96 13.43 19.31
N SER A 19 -11.65 12.89 18.30
CA SER A 19 -11.24 11.65 17.62
C SER A 19 -9.82 11.78 17.04
N ALA A 20 -9.51 12.88 16.35
CA ALA A 20 -8.18 13.09 15.80
C ALA A 20 -7.08 13.17 16.89
N ALA A 21 -7.38 13.75 18.05
CA ALA A 21 -6.45 13.80 19.18
C ALA A 21 -6.22 12.41 19.79
N ILE A 22 -7.27 11.61 19.93
CA ILE A 22 -7.19 10.22 20.39
C ILE A 22 -6.39 9.39 19.39
N ASP A 23 -6.69 9.46 18.10
CA ASP A 23 -5.99 8.70 17.05
C ASP A 23 -4.49 9.01 17.05
N LYS A 24 -4.11 10.29 17.21
CA LYS A 24 -2.71 10.69 17.31
C LYS A 24 -2.02 10.14 18.56
N ALA A 25 -2.71 10.16 19.71
CA ALA A 25 -2.18 9.59 20.95
C ALA A 25 -2.03 8.07 20.84
N SER A 26 -3.06 7.38 20.36
CA SER A 26 -3.06 5.93 20.11
C SER A 26 -1.96 5.53 19.14
N PHE A 27 -1.78 6.27 18.03
CA PHE A 27 -0.69 6.03 17.09
C PHE A 27 0.69 6.17 17.75
N SER A 28 0.90 7.22 18.56
CA SER A 28 2.16 7.44 19.29
C SER A 28 2.43 6.30 20.29
N THR A 29 1.39 5.80 20.96
CA THR A 29 1.49 4.64 21.84
C THR A 29 1.85 3.38 21.06
N LEU A 30 1.15 3.08 19.96
CA LEU A 30 1.44 1.92 19.11
C LEU A 30 2.88 1.93 18.59
N LEU A 31 3.37 3.09 18.14
CA LEU A 31 4.73 3.21 17.62
C LEU A 31 5.80 3.04 18.72
N SER A 32 5.54 3.54 19.93
CA SER A 32 6.48 3.42 21.05
C SER A 32 6.47 2.02 21.69
N GLN A 33 5.37 1.29 21.58
CA GLN A 33 5.21 -0.07 22.14
C GLN A 33 5.40 -1.19 21.12
N ALA A 34 5.75 -0.86 19.87
CA ALA A 34 5.99 -1.86 18.84
C ALA A 34 7.11 -2.83 19.26
N ALA A 35 6.83 -4.13 19.18
CA ALA A 35 7.67 -5.18 19.76
C ALA A 35 9.02 -5.37 19.04
N ASP A 36 9.05 -5.08 17.75
CA ASP A 36 10.19 -5.35 16.87
C ASP A 36 10.23 -4.37 15.68
N VAL A 37 11.32 -4.43 14.91
CA VAL A 37 11.57 -3.52 13.76
C VAL A 37 10.50 -3.68 12.67
N CYS A 38 10.01 -4.91 12.42
CA CYS A 38 8.96 -5.15 11.44
C CYS A 38 7.62 -4.56 11.90
N SER A 39 7.26 -4.76 13.17
CA SER A 39 6.07 -4.13 13.77
C SER A 39 6.13 -2.60 13.67
N ARG A 40 7.30 -2.00 13.91
CA ARG A 40 7.51 -0.55 13.73
C ARG A 40 7.36 -0.11 12.29
N ALA A 41 7.99 -0.83 11.35
CA ALA A 41 7.92 -0.54 9.92
C ALA A 41 6.47 -0.61 9.41
N LEU A 42 5.67 -1.58 9.88
CA LEU A 42 4.25 -1.69 9.54
C LEU A 42 3.46 -0.48 10.04
N VAL A 43 3.58 -0.12 11.32
CA VAL A 43 2.87 1.04 11.89
C VAL A 43 3.20 2.32 11.11
N LEU A 44 4.47 2.54 10.77
CA LEU A 44 4.87 3.70 9.97
C LEU A 44 4.34 3.63 8.54
N SER A 45 4.36 2.46 7.90
CA SER A 45 3.81 2.26 6.56
C SER A 45 2.32 2.63 6.49
N PHE A 46 1.55 2.31 7.53
CA PHE A 46 0.12 2.65 7.61
C PHE A 46 -0.15 4.09 7.98
N SER A 47 0.85 4.81 8.49
CA SER A 47 0.75 6.25 8.72
C SER A 47 0.90 7.08 7.43
N ILE A 48 1.38 6.46 6.34
CA ILE A 48 1.53 7.12 5.04
C ILE A 48 0.14 7.57 4.55
N PRO A 49 -0.01 8.83 4.13
CA PRO A 49 -1.26 9.33 3.56
C PRO A 49 -1.79 8.38 2.48
N HIS A 50 -3.10 8.12 2.53
CA HIS A 50 -3.83 7.28 1.58
C HIS A 50 -3.56 5.77 1.63
N SER A 51 -2.66 5.28 2.49
CA SER A 51 -2.37 3.83 2.63
C SER A 51 -3.60 2.99 2.99
N GLY A 52 -4.55 3.56 3.75
CA GLY A 52 -5.80 2.93 4.16
C GLY A 52 -7.03 3.26 3.29
N ASN A 53 -6.88 4.00 2.18
CA ASN A 53 -8.04 4.43 1.38
C ASN A 53 -8.88 3.25 0.87
N TRP A 54 -8.26 2.10 0.61
CA TRP A 54 -8.95 0.89 0.14
C TRP A 54 -9.99 0.33 1.13
N LEU A 55 -9.97 0.77 2.39
CA LEU A 55 -10.98 0.39 3.41
C LEU A 55 -12.25 1.24 3.31
N SER A 56 -12.18 2.42 2.71
CA SER A 56 -13.30 3.36 2.61
C SER A 56 -13.88 3.48 1.19
N VAL A 57 -13.27 2.83 0.19
CA VAL A 57 -13.80 2.79 -1.17
C VAL A 57 -15.01 1.86 -1.29
N VAL A 58 -15.94 2.23 -2.17
CA VAL A 58 -17.08 1.37 -2.52
C VAL A 58 -16.62 0.31 -3.53
N PRO A 59 -16.75 -1.00 -3.24
CA PRO A 59 -16.34 -2.04 -4.18
C PRO A 59 -17.25 -2.05 -5.43
N SER A 60 -16.65 -2.17 -6.62
CA SER A 60 -17.39 -2.22 -7.89
C SER A 60 -17.19 -3.55 -8.60
N ARG A 61 -18.19 -4.43 -8.52
CA ARG A 61 -18.15 -5.76 -9.18
C ARG A 61 -18.21 -5.64 -10.70
N GLN A 62 -18.97 -4.68 -11.21
CA GLN A 62 -19.19 -4.47 -12.65
C GLN A 62 -17.90 -4.10 -13.39
N LEU A 63 -16.99 -3.38 -12.71
CA LEU A 63 -15.70 -2.96 -13.27
C LEU A 63 -14.56 -3.91 -12.86
N GLY A 64 -14.84 -4.97 -12.11
CA GLY A 64 -13.80 -5.83 -11.55
C GLY A 64 -12.94 -5.15 -10.46
N LEU A 65 -13.36 -3.99 -9.94
CA LEU A 65 -12.65 -3.22 -8.92
C LEU A 65 -13.17 -3.57 -7.52
N HIS A 66 -13.05 -4.85 -7.15
CA HIS A 66 -13.45 -5.34 -5.84
C HIS A 66 -12.51 -6.46 -5.39
N PHE A 67 -12.38 -6.62 -4.07
CA PHE A 67 -11.80 -7.81 -3.47
C PHE A 67 -12.85 -8.91 -3.34
N LEU A 68 -12.42 -10.15 -3.48
CA LEU A 68 -13.14 -11.29 -2.96
C LEU A 68 -13.11 -11.28 -1.43
N ASP A 69 -14.09 -11.90 -0.78
CA ASP A 69 -14.20 -11.93 0.70
C ASP A 69 -12.91 -12.43 1.37
N GLN A 70 -12.28 -13.45 0.79
CA GLN A 70 -11.03 -14.01 1.29
C GLN A 70 -9.86 -13.05 1.07
N GLU A 71 -9.77 -12.41 -0.09
CA GLU A 71 -8.71 -11.44 -0.40
C GLU A 71 -8.78 -10.25 0.56
N PHE A 72 -9.97 -9.71 0.79
CA PHE A 72 -10.18 -8.61 1.73
C PHE A 72 -9.73 -8.98 3.14
N ARG A 73 -10.12 -10.16 3.64
CA ARG A 73 -9.72 -10.64 4.97
C ARG A 73 -8.21 -10.82 5.07
N SER A 74 -7.57 -11.40 4.06
CA SER A 74 -6.12 -11.56 4.01
C SER A 74 -5.41 -10.20 4.01
N CYS A 75 -5.88 -9.24 3.22
CA CYS A 75 -5.36 -7.87 3.21
C CYS A 75 -5.50 -7.19 4.57
N VAL A 76 -6.66 -7.31 5.24
CA VAL A 76 -6.87 -6.74 6.59
C VAL A 76 -5.97 -7.43 7.61
N GLN A 77 -5.81 -8.75 7.57
CA GLN A 77 -4.94 -9.48 8.48
C GLN A 77 -3.48 -9.05 8.32
N TYR A 78 -2.99 -8.97 7.08
CA TYR A 78 -1.66 -8.45 6.78
C TYR A 78 -1.52 -6.99 7.26
N TRP A 79 -2.53 -6.16 6.99
CA TRP A 79 -2.57 -4.75 7.40
C TRP A 79 -2.63 -4.57 8.92
N LEU A 80 -3.14 -5.52 9.69
CA LEU A 80 -3.10 -5.49 11.15
C LEU A 80 -1.85 -6.15 11.74
N GLY A 81 -0.93 -6.64 10.90
CA GLY A 81 0.23 -7.41 11.34
C GLY A 81 -0.17 -8.72 12.04
N PHE A 82 -1.30 -9.31 11.66
CA PHE A 82 -1.80 -10.52 12.31
C PHE A 82 -0.85 -11.69 12.05
N SER A 83 -0.23 -12.20 13.11
CA SER A 83 0.70 -13.31 12.98
C SER A 83 -0.02 -14.64 12.90
N SER A 84 0.18 -15.36 11.79
CA SER A 84 -0.28 -16.73 11.66
C SER A 84 0.72 -17.67 12.35
N GLY A 85 0.57 -17.85 13.67
CA GLY A 85 1.56 -18.49 14.53
C GLY A 85 1.98 -19.93 14.19
N ASN A 86 1.35 -20.60 13.21
CA ASN A 86 1.76 -21.92 12.68
C ASN A 86 1.21 -22.15 11.27
N SER A 87 1.59 -21.32 10.30
CA SER A 87 1.22 -21.58 8.91
C SER A 87 2.14 -22.61 8.25
N PRO A 88 1.61 -23.49 7.38
CA PRO A 88 2.43 -24.41 6.60
C PRO A 88 3.43 -23.61 5.73
N PRO A 89 4.54 -24.22 5.29
CA PRO A 89 5.46 -23.56 4.36
C PRO A 89 4.73 -23.10 3.10
N CYS A 90 5.29 -22.09 2.43
CA CYS A 90 4.73 -21.56 1.20
C CYS A 90 4.45 -22.68 0.18
N ALA A 91 3.20 -22.78 -0.30
CA ALA A 91 2.80 -23.82 -1.25
C ALA A 91 3.52 -23.72 -2.61
N VAL A 92 4.15 -22.57 -2.90
CA VAL A 92 4.80 -22.28 -4.18
C VAL A 92 6.29 -22.59 -4.16
N CYS A 93 7.03 -22.08 -3.16
CA CYS A 93 8.49 -22.23 -3.08
C CYS A 93 8.96 -23.07 -1.89
N SER A 94 8.04 -23.59 -1.07
CA SER A 94 8.31 -24.41 0.12
C SER A 94 9.14 -23.72 1.22
N SER A 95 9.37 -22.40 1.11
CA SER A 95 10.06 -21.63 2.16
C SER A 95 9.16 -21.44 3.38
N PRO A 96 9.74 -21.35 4.60
CA PRO A 96 8.99 -20.95 5.78
C PRO A 96 8.31 -19.61 5.56
N LEU A 97 7.08 -19.48 6.06
CA LEU A 97 6.40 -18.19 6.10
C LEU A 97 6.95 -17.38 7.27
N ASP A 98 7.19 -16.10 7.02
CA ASP A 98 7.51 -15.17 8.08
C ASP A 98 6.27 -14.92 8.97
N PRO A 99 6.47 -14.53 10.24
CA PRO A 99 5.35 -14.33 11.16
C PRO A 99 4.30 -13.35 10.68
N LEU A 100 4.65 -12.38 9.82
CA LEU A 100 3.77 -11.32 9.33
C LEU A 100 3.20 -11.62 7.93
N CYS A 101 3.44 -12.84 7.42
CA CYS A 101 3.00 -13.29 6.11
C CYS A 101 3.50 -12.46 4.91
N ASP A 102 4.58 -11.68 5.06
CA ASP A 102 5.20 -10.91 3.97
C ASP A 102 5.62 -11.77 2.79
N HIS A 103 6.11 -12.98 3.08
CA HIS A 103 6.47 -13.97 2.08
C HIS A 103 5.30 -14.32 1.16
N GLN A 104 4.06 -14.35 1.66
CA GLN A 104 2.90 -14.64 0.83
C GLN A 104 2.63 -13.53 -0.19
N VAL A 105 2.94 -12.28 0.17
CA VAL A 105 2.78 -11.10 -0.68
C VAL A 105 3.94 -10.96 -1.68
N GLY A 106 5.14 -11.38 -1.28
CA GLY A 106 6.38 -11.20 -2.03
C GLY A 106 7.03 -12.47 -2.56
N CYS A 107 6.30 -13.59 -2.65
CA CYS A 107 6.90 -14.87 -3.01
C CYS A 107 7.54 -14.82 -4.41
N ARG A 108 8.83 -15.17 -4.50
CA ARG A 108 9.55 -15.30 -5.78
C ARG A 108 9.31 -16.64 -6.49
N GLY A 109 8.61 -17.57 -5.85
CA GLY A 109 8.33 -18.89 -6.41
C GLY A 109 7.37 -18.85 -7.60
N ASN A 110 6.58 -17.78 -7.72
CA ASN A 110 5.68 -17.54 -8.84
C ASN A 110 5.94 -16.15 -9.44
N ARG A 111 5.12 -15.77 -10.43
CA ARG A 111 5.21 -14.46 -11.09
C ARG A 111 4.41 -13.37 -10.36
N ASP A 112 3.99 -13.56 -9.11
CA ASP A 112 3.10 -12.60 -8.43
C ASP A 112 3.80 -11.27 -8.12
N LEU A 113 5.10 -11.29 -7.86
CA LEU A 113 5.92 -10.07 -7.76
C LEU A 113 5.83 -9.19 -9.00
N ILE A 114 5.83 -9.81 -10.19
CA ILE A 114 5.73 -9.11 -11.46
C ILE A 114 4.31 -8.56 -11.62
N ARG A 115 3.28 -9.28 -11.15
CA ARG A 115 1.88 -8.82 -11.23
C ARG A 115 1.62 -7.54 -10.46
N HIS A 116 2.21 -7.35 -9.29
CA HIS A 116 2.04 -6.11 -8.52
C HIS A 116 2.63 -4.91 -9.26
N HIS A 117 3.83 -5.08 -9.80
CA HIS A 117 4.49 -4.09 -10.65
C HIS A 117 3.64 -3.75 -11.89
N ASP A 118 3.19 -4.76 -12.62
CA ASP A 118 2.41 -4.59 -13.84
C ASP A 118 1.07 -3.89 -13.55
N SER A 119 0.40 -4.27 -12.45
CA SER A 119 -0.85 -3.64 -12.03
C SER A 119 -0.69 -2.16 -11.71
N LEU A 120 0.40 -1.76 -11.05
CA LEU A 120 0.68 -0.34 -10.79
C LEU A 120 0.99 0.41 -12.08
N CYS A 121 1.76 -0.21 -13.00
CA CYS A 121 2.01 0.35 -14.32
C CYS A 121 0.70 0.54 -15.11
N ASP A 122 -0.23 -0.41 -15.02
CA ASP A 122 -1.56 -0.34 -15.64
C ASP A 122 -2.40 0.82 -15.09
N VAL A 123 -2.39 1.02 -13.77
CA VAL A 123 -3.08 2.13 -13.11
C VAL A 123 -2.50 3.47 -13.55
N LEU A 124 -1.17 3.62 -13.53
CA LEU A 124 -0.49 4.84 -13.97
C LEU A 124 -0.76 5.14 -15.45
N PHE A 125 -0.71 4.11 -16.30
CA PHE A 125 -1.04 4.23 -17.72
C PHE A 125 -2.48 4.69 -17.91
N SER A 126 -3.44 4.08 -17.23
CA SER A 126 -4.88 4.41 -17.36
C SER A 126 -5.18 5.81 -16.85
N ALA A 127 -4.55 6.23 -15.75
CA ALA A 127 -4.65 7.59 -15.23
C ALA A 127 -4.07 8.62 -16.22
N ALA A 128 -2.89 8.37 -16.77
CA ALA A 128 -2.26 9.24 -17.76
C ALA A 128 -3.06 9.31 -19.07
N GLN A 129 -3.66 8.18 -19.50
CA GLN A 129 -4.53 8.13 -20.67
C GLN A 129 -5.80 8.97 -20.43
N SER A 130 -6.42 8.85 -19.26
CA SER A 130 -7.60 9.62 -18.86
C SER A 130 -7.31 11.13 -18.77
N ALA A 131 -6.06 11.50 -18.46
CA ALA A 131 -5.57 12.87 -18.45
C ALA A 131 -5.05 13.36 -19.83
N ALA A 132 -5.24 12.58 -20.90
CA ALA A 132 -4.79 12.89 -22.26
C ALA A 132 -3.27 13.15 -22.40
N LEU A 133 -2.44 12.48 -21.58
CA LEU A 133 -0.98 12.64 -21.59
C LEU A 133 -0.25 11.74 -22.60
N ALA A 134 -0.99 11.09 -23.49
CA ALA A 134 -0.48 10.16 -24.52
C ALA A 134 0.58 9.16 -23.96
N PRO A 135 0.22 8.35 -22.94
CA PRO A 135 1.16 7.40 -22.36
C PRO A 135 1.50 6.29 -23.36
N GLN A 136 2.74 5.81 -23.31
CA GLN A 136 3.25 4.69 -24.08
C GLN A 136 3.84 3.68 -23.10
N ARG A 137 3.50 2.40 -23.26
CA ARG A 137 4.13 1.34 -22.49
C ARG A 137 5.41 0.94 -23.18
N GLU A 138 6.43 0.65 -22.38
CA GLU A 138 7.53 -0.17 -22.88
C GLU A 138 8.10 0.43 -24.19
N MET A 139 8.46 1.72 -24.20
CA MET A 139 8.91 2.37 -25.44
C MET A 139 10.40 2.05 -25.70
N PRO A 140 10.75 1.43 -26.85
CA PRO A 140 12.14 1.15 -27.18
C PRO A 140 12.88 2.42 -27.62
N SER A 141 14.21 2.36 -27.59
CA SER A 141 15.10 3.39 -28.18
C SER A 141 14.97 4.80 -27.58
N LEU A 142 14.49 4.91 -26.35
CA LEU A 142 14.49 6.18 -25.60
C LEU A 142 15.91 6.70 -25.30
N ILE A 143 16.91 5.81 -25.25
CA ILE A 143 18.31 6.16 -25.08
C ILE A 143 19.02 5.94 -26.42
N PRO A 144 19.66 6.98 -27.00
CA PRO A 144 20.40 6.85 -28.25
C PRO A 144 21.46 5.74 -28.17
N GLY A 145 21.46 4.82 -29.14
CA GLY A 145 22.39 3.69 -29.18
C GLY A 145 22.00 2.50 -28.29
N SER A 146 20.86 2.55 -27.61
CA SER A 146 20.35 1.45 -26.78
C SER A 146 19.11 0.80 -27.39
N CYS A 147 19.06 -0.53 -27.34
CA CYS A 147 17.85 -1.31 -27.62
C CYS A 147 17.05 -1.61 -26.34
N ALA A 148 17.41 -0.98 -25.21
CA ALA A 148 16.71 -1.17 -23.95
C ALA A 148 15.32 -0.53 -23.96
N TRP A 149 14.52 -0.96 -23.00
CA TRP A 149 13.16 -0.52 -22.74
C TRP A 149 13.16 0.19 -21.38
N PRO A 150 13.68 1.42 -21.30
CA PRO A 150 14.12 2.00 -20.03
C PRO A 150 12.98 2.61 -19.20
N ALA A 151 11.72 2.49 -19.64
CA ALA A 151 10.56 3.03 -18.95
C ALA A 151 9.42 2.01 -18.97
N ASN A 152 8.78 1.77 -17.83
CA ASN A 152 7.56 0.97 -17.80
C ASN A 152 6.40 1.78 -18.41
N VAL A 153 6.31 3.07 -18.07
CA VAL A 153 5.37 4.02 -18.66
C VAL A 153 6.12 5.27 -19.11
N PHE A 154 5.97 5.62 -20.38
CA PHE A 154 6.54 6.82 -20.98
C PHE A 154 5.45 7.83 -21.29
N LEU A 155 5.64 9.08 -20.88
CA LEU A 155 4.75 10.20 -21.17
C LEU A 155 5.47 11.13 -22.16
N SER A 156 4.95 11.21 -23.38
CA SER A 156 5.53 12.02 -24.46
C SER A 156 5.42 13.52 -24.20
N HIS A 157 4.35 13.94 -23.51
CA HIS A 157 4.01 15.35 -23.30
C HIS A 157 3.59 15.59 -21.84
N ARG A 158 4.56 15.82 -20.94
CA ARG A 158 4.31 16.32 -19.59
C ARG A 158 4.32 17.86 -19.58
N ASP A 159 3.88 18.43 -18.46
CA ASP A 159 3.92 19.86 -18.15
C ASP A 159 5.21 20.55 -18.66
N GLY A 160 5.04 21.60 -19.48
CA GLY A 160 6.14 22.28 -20.17
C GLY A 160 6.71 21.57 -21.41
N GLY A 161 6.04 20.55 -21.96
CA GLY A 161 6.40 19.88 -23.20
C GLY A 161 7.59 18.91 -23.10
N ARG A 162 8.04 18.60 -21.87
CA ARG A 162 9.15 17.66 -21.65
C ARG A 162 8.61 16.23 -21.53
N PRO A 163 9.25 15.23 -22.15
CA PRO A 163 8.87 13.84 -21.94
C PRO A 163 9.27 13.38 -20.54
N ALA A 164 8.57 12.38 -20.00
CA ALA A 164 8.89 11.75 -18.72
C ALA A 164 8.89 10.21 -18.86
N ALA A 165 9.95 9.59 -18.39
CA ALA A 165 10.03 8.14 -18.22
C ALA A 165 9.70 7.78 -16.76
N LEU A 166 8.77 6.86 -16.56
CA LEU A 166 8.41 6.32 -15.25
C LEU A 166 8.93 4.88 -15.15
N ASP A 167 9.77 4.66 -14.15
CA ASP A 167 10.27 3.34 -13.74
C ASP A 167 9.70 3.04 -12.35
N VAL A 168 8.98 1.94 -12.23
CA VAL A 168 8.20 1.56 -11.06
C VAL A 168 8.91 0.41 -10.38
N THR A 169 9.20 0.56 -9.09
CA THR A 169 9.71 -0.52 -8.26
C THR A 169 8.77 -0.71 -7.08
N VAL A 170 8.39 -1.95 -6.82
CA VAL A 170 7.57 -2.32 -5.66
C VAL A 170 8.48 -2.96 -4.62
N ILE A 171 8.55 -2.36 -3.45
CA ILE A 171 9.37 -2.82 -2.33
C ILE A 171 8.43 -3.02 -1.14
N SER A 172 8.47 -4.20 -0.52
CA SER A 172 7.77 -4.40 0.76
C SER A 172 8.49 -3.63 1.86
N SER A 173 7.75 -2.93 2.71
CA SER A 173 8.33 -2.29 3.90
C SER A 173 8.87 -3.30 4.92
N LEU A 174 8.49 -4.57 4.78
CA LEU A 174 9.00 -5.68 5.58
C LEU A 174 10.20 -6.39 4.95
N GLN A 175 10.67 -5.96 3.77
CA GLN A 175 11.82 -6.55 3.12
C GLN A 175 13.05 -6.45 4.03
N ALA A 176 13.68 -7.59 4.34
CA ALA A 176 14.80 -7.68 5.28
C ALA A 176 15.96 -6.70 5.01
N ALA A 177 16.20 -6.36 3.74
CA ALA A 177 17.28 -5.43 3.35
C ALA A 177 16.98 -3.96 3.69
N THR A 178 15.71 -3.57 3.78
CA THR A 178 15.26 -2.15 3.90
C THR A 178 14.31 -1.92 5.07
N VAL A 179 13.97 -2.96 5.84
CA VAL A 179 13.03 -2.88 6.98
C VAL A 179 13.53 -1.95 8.08
N ALA A 180 14.85 -1.87 8.28
CA ALA A 180 15.44 -0.93 9.24
C ALA A 180 15.17 0.52 8.84
N ASP A 181 15.33 0.86 7.57
CA ASP A 181 15.05 2.20 7.05
C ASP A 181 13.55 2.51 7.07
N SER A 182 12.72 1.50 6.80
CA SER A 182 11.26 1.60 6.84
C SER A 182 10.70 1.76 8.27
N ALA A 183 11.50 1.46 9.29
CA ALA A 183 11.14 1.56 10.71
C ALA A 183 11.51 2.93 11.35
N VAL A 184 11.90 3.90 10.52
CA VAL A 184 12.33 5.26 10.91
C VAL A 184 11.46 6.32 10.21
N ILE A 185 11.29 7.47 10.86
CA ILE A 185 10.57 8.67 10.34
C ILE A 185 11.55 9.59 9.64
#